data_AF-A0AAD7GKV2-F1
#
_entry.id   AF-A0AAD7GKV2-F1
#
_cell.length_a   1.000
_cell.length_b   1.000
_cell.length_c   1.000
_cell.angle_alpha   90.00
_cell.angle_beta   90.00
_cell.angle_gamma   90.00
#
_symmetry.space_group_name_H-M   'P 1'
#
loop_
_entity.id
_entity.type
_entity.pdbx_description
1 polymer ?
#
loop_
_entity_poly.entity_id
_entity_poly.type
_entity_poly.pdbx_seq_one_letter_code
_entity_poly.pdbx_strand_id
1 'polypeptide(L)'
;MTHAVQTSFNLSSTFSIFIPTFAADILHKDSKTGTFDLAELSIHNGIEHDGSFLRQDARLDPKQDKPYLPLVNELLASATGKDSAGNIVFTHADLSRVSGKRRAEAHANTNNPEFTLTRTALSGWVGRGADV
;
A
#
# COMPACT_ATOMS: atom_id res chain seq x y z
N MET A 1 13.66 5.31 10.70
CA MET A 1 12.41 4.54 10.44
C MET A 1 12.47 3.12 10.99
N THR A 2 13.45 2.29 10.62
CA THR A 2 13.58 0.87 11.03
C THR A 2 13.39 0.62 12.54
N HIS A 3 14.16 1.30 13.39
CA HIS A 3 14.04 1.14 14.84
C HIS A 3 12.64 1.50 15.38
N ALA A 4 12.04 2.57 14.87
CA ALA A 4 10.72 3.03 15.31
C ALA A 4 9.62 2.00 15.00
N VAL A 5 9.63 1.40 13.79
CA VAL A 5 8.61 0.42 13.41
C VAL A 5 8.78 -0.93 14.12
N GLN A 6 10.03 -1.35 14.39
CA GLN A 6 10.32 -2.56 15.16
C GLN A 6 9.80 -2.45 16.59
N THR A 7 10.16 -1.36 17.27
CA THR A 7 9.84 -1.16 18.69
C THR A 7 8.37 -0.87 18.93
N SER A 8 7.69 -0.19 17.98
CA SER A 8 6.28 0.21 18.14
C SER A 8 5.29 -0.86 17.69
N PHE A 9 5.63 -1.65 16.66
CA PHE A 9 4.69 -2.57 16.00
C PHE A 9 5.17 -4.02 15.97
N ASN A 10 6.29 -4.33 16.62
CA ASN A 10 6.89 -5.68 16.64
C ASN A 10 7.15 -6.24 15.23
N LEU A 11 7.54 -5.37 14.29
CA LEU A 11 7.90 -5.79 12.94
C LEU A 11 9.31 -6.40 12.92
N SER A 12 9.49 -7.45 12.12
CA SER A 12 10.78 -8.12 11.98
C SER A 12 11.87 -7.22 11.41
N SER A 13 13.14 -7.53 11.67
CA SER A 13 14.27 -6.77 11.15
C SER A 13 14.34 -6.77 9.62
N THR A 14 14.14 -7.92 9.00
CA THR A 14 14.15 -8.04 7.53
C THR A 14 13.11 -7.13 6.88
N PHE A 15 11.88 -7.14 7.39
CA PHE A 15 10.82 -6.30 6.82
C PHE A 15 11.05 -4.80 7.09
N SER A 16 11.52 -4.48 8.29
CA SER A 16 11.80 -3.10 8.71
C SER A 16 13.01 -2.47 8.01
N ILE A 17 13.87 -3.27 7.38
CA ILE A 17 14.97 -2.81 6.52
C ILE A 17 14.51 -2.74 5.06
N PHE A 18 13.75 -3.74 4.61
CA PHE A 18 13.27 -3.81 3.23
C PHE A 18 12.43 -2.60 2.85
N ILE A 19 11.41 -2.24 3.66
CA ILE A 19 10.48 -1.16 3.31
C ILE A 19 11.17 0.21 3.16
N PRO A 20 12.01 0.67 4.10
CA PRO A 20 12.70 1.95 3.93
C PRO A 20 13.72 1.94 2.79
N THR A 21 14.40 0.81 2.55
CA THR A 21 15.35 0.66 1.43
C THR A 21 14.61 0.76 0.09
N PHE A 22 13.46 0.09 -0.02
CA PHE A 22 12.63 0.13 -1.21
C PHE A 22 12.05 1.52 -1.47
N ALA A 23 11.61 2.22 -0.42
CA ALA A 23 11.18 3.62 -0.53
C ALA A 23 12.32 4.53 -0.99
N ALA A 24 13.53 4.37 -0.44
CA ALA A 24 14.69 5.15 -0.84
C ALA A 24 15.03 4.94 -2.33
N ASP A 25 14.96 3.72 -2.84
CA ASP A 25 15.20 3.42 -4.27
C ASP A 25 14.19 4.12 -5.19
N ILE A 26 12.88 4.04 -4.86
CA ILE A 26 11.81 4.70 -5.63
C ILE A 26 11.97 6.22 -5.64
N LEU A 27 12.44 6.79 -4.52
CA LEU A 27 12.64 8.22 -4.37
C LEU A 27 14.04 8.69 -4.82
N HIS A 28 14.87 7.77 -5.35
CA HIS A 28 16.25 8.03 -5.76
C HIS A 28 17.11 8.66 -4.64
N LYS A 29 16.96 8.16 -3.41
CA LYS A 29 17.69 8.59 -2.22
C LYS A 29 18.65 7.51 -1.74
N ASP A 30 19.67 7.92 -1.01
CA ASP A 30 20.58 6.99 -0.36
C ASP A 30 19.85 6.22 0.75
N SER A 31 19.89 4.88 0.72
CA SER A 31 19.16 4.04 1.66
C SER A 31 19.73 4.00 3.07
N LYS A 32 20.97 4.47 3.28
CA LYS A 32 21.66 4.46 4.57
C LYS A 32 21.60 5.81 5.28
N THR A 33 21.71 6.88 4.52
CA THR A 33 21.89 8.27 5.01
C THR A 33 20.78 9.21 4.55
N GLY A 34 20.01 8.83 3.53
CA GLY A 34 18.94 9.64 2.99
C GLY A 34 17.74 9.73 3.92
N THR A 35 16.99 10.82 3.77
CA THR A 35 15.72 11.07 4.44
C THR A 35 14.68 11.49 3.42
N PHE A 36 13.42 11.18 3.68
CA PHE A 36 12.28 11.61 2.86
C PHE A 36 11.14 12.12 3.75
N ASP A 37 10.34 13.01 3.20
CA ASP A 37 9.04 13.35 3.75
C ASP A 37 8.05 12.22 3.46
N LEU A 38 7.16 11.89 4.41
CA LEU A 38 6.18 10.82 4.22
C LEU A 38 5.23 11.08 3.04
N ALA A 39 4.99 12.35 2.69
CA ALA A 39 4.21 12.73 1.52
C ALA A 39 4.84 12.24 0.21
N GLU A 40 6.17 12.11 0.15
CA GLU A 40 6.88 11.60 -1.03
C GLU A 40 6.50 10.15 -1.35
N LEU A 41 6.03 9.37 -0.36
CA LEU A 41 5.58 7.99 -0.59
C LEU A 41 4.26 7.89 -1.38
N SER A 42 3.55 9.00 -1.57
CA SER A 42 2.30 9.08 -2.35
C SER A 42 2.55 9.19 -3.86
N ILE A 43 3.79 8.98 -4.31
CA ILE A 43 4.09 8.90 -5.74
C ILE A 43 3.37 7.70 -6.36
N HIS A 44 2.46 7.99 -7.28
CA HIS A 44 1.63 6.98 -7.93
C HIS A 44 2.47 5.95 -8.67
N ASN A 45 2.11 4.67 -8.52
CA ASN A 45 2.82 3.51 -9.06
C ASN A 45 4.26 3.33 -8.54
N GLY A 46 4.61 4.02 -7.45
CA GLY A 46 5.80 3.76 -6.63
C GLY A 46 5.53 2.62 -5.65
N ILE A 47 5.16 2.96 -4.41
CA ILE A 47 4.53 2.03 -3.46
C ILE A 47 3.02 2.20 -3.50
N GLU A 48 2.56 3.45 -3.58
CA GLU A 48 1.17 3.81 -3.79
C GLU A 48 0.64 3.17 -5.09
N HIS A 49 -0.60 2.68 -5.04
CA HIS A 49 -1.22 1.90 -6.11
C HIS A 49 -2.75 2.00 -6.07
N ASP A 50 -3.39 1.77 -7.23
CA ASP A 50 -4.84 1.72 -7.35
C ASP A 50 -5.48 0.53 -6.62
N GLY A 51 -6.78 0.63 -6.37
CA GLY A 51 -7.53 -0.40 -5.64
C GLY A 51 -7.14 -0.45 -4.16
N SER A 52 -6.63 0.66 -3.63
CA SER A 52 -6.30 0.84 -2.21
C SER A 52 -7.52 0.58 -1.32
N PHE A 53 -7.26 0.06 -0.10
CA PHE A 53 -8.32 -0.26 0.85
C PHE A 53 -9.00 0.98 1.43
N LEU A 54 -8.23 2.03 1.71
CA LEU A 54 -8.67 3.16 2.52
C LEU A 54 -8.46 4.52 1.85
N ARG A 55 -7.95 4.54 0.62
CA ARG A 55 -7.73 5.76 -0.17
C ARG A 55 -8.36 5.58 -1.54
N GLN A 56 -8.78 6.68 -2.15
CA GLN A 56 -9.17 6.69 -3.54
C GLN A 56 -7.91 6.59 -4.42
N ASP A 57 -8.08 6.05 -5.62
CA ASP A 57 -7.04 6.01 -6.64
C ASP A 57 -6.55 7.43 -6.97
N ALA A 58 -5.26 7.57 -7.29
CA ALA A 58 -4.61 8.88 -7.49
C ALA A 58 -5.29 9.73 -8.57
N ARG A 59 -5.95 9.09 -9.55
CA ARG A 59 -6.73 9.78 -10.58
C ARG A 59 -7.93 10.56 -10.02
N LEU A 60 -8.54 10.05 -8.94
CA LEU A 60 -9.73 10.62 -8.29
C LEU A 60 -9.34 11.60 -7.17
N ASP A 61 -8.27 11.27 -6.44
CA ASP A 61 -7.68 12.13 -5.41
C ASP A 61 -6.15 12.14 -5.60
N PRO A 62 -5.59 13.13 -6.32
CA PRO A 62 -4.15 13.17 -6.60
C PRO A 62 -3.25 13.37 -5.38
N LYS A 63 -3.80 13.78 -4.23
CA LYS A 63 -3.01 14.03 -3.02
C LYS A 63 -2.88 12.80 -2.14
N GLN A 64 -3.96 12.02 -2.03
CA GLN A 64 -4.05 10.79 -1.23
C GLN A 64 -3.56 10.91 0.22
N ASP A 65 -3.51 12.13 0.76
CA ASP A 65 -2.95 12.46 2.07
C ASP A 65 -3.89 12.03 3.21
N LYS A 66 -5.16 11.79 2.89
CA LYS A 66 -6.22 11.48 3.85
C LYS A 66 -6.92 10.16 3.53
N PRO A 67 -7.32 9.39 4.56
CA PRO A 67 -8.23 8.27 4.36
C PRO A 67 -9.56 8.74 3.79
N TYR A 68 -10.09 7.97 2.84
CA TYR A 68 -11.43 8.18 2.31
C TYR A 68 -12.44 7.43 3.19
N LEU A 69 -13.13 8.17 4.06
CA LEU A 69 -14.01 7.61 5.10
C LEU A 69 -15.06 6.61 4.58
N PRO A 70 -15.67 6.77 3.39
CA PRO A 70 -16.59 5.77 2.86
C PRO A 70 -15.95 4.38 2.71
N LEU A 71 -14.69 4.30 2.26
CA LEU A 71 -13.98 3.02 2.16
C LEU A 71 -13.56 2.46 3.52
N VAL A 72 -13.23 3.34 4.49
CA VAL A 72 -12.98 2.93 5.88
C VAL A 72 -14.21 2.26 6.47
N ASN A 73 -15.37 2.92 6.35
CA ASN A 73 -16.63 2.41 6.87
C ASN A 73 -17.03 1.10 6.18
N GLU A 74 -16.82 1.00 4.86
CA GLU A 74 -17.06 -0.23 4.11
C GLU A 74 -16.17 -1.39 4.58
N LEU A 75 -14.87 -1.16 4.75
CA LEU A 75 -13.94 -2.18 5.24
C LEU A 75 -14.38 -2.70 6.62
N LEU A 76 -14.69 -1.79 7.56
CA LEU A 76 -15.13 -2.16 8.91
C LEU A 76 -16.47 -2.91 8.89
N ALA A 77 -17.43 -2.46 8.08
CA ALA A 77 -18.72 -3.12 7.94
C ALA A 77 -18.62 -4.50 7.25
N SER A 78 -17.51 -4.77 6.58
CA SER A 78 -17.31 -6.04 5.88
C SER A 78 -16.85 -7.18 6.79
N ALA A 79 -16.53 -6.94 8.06
CA ALA A 79 -16.09 -7.99 8.98
C ALA A 79 -17.23 -8.99 9.24
N THR A 80 -16.94 -10.29 9.07
CA THR A 80 -17.93 -11.36 9.26
C THR A 80 -17.58 -12.30 10.42
N GLY A 81 -16.33 -12.28 10.89
CA GLY A 81 -15.86 -13.17 11.93
C GLY A 81 -16.33 -12.77 13.33
N LYS A 82 -16.32 -13.75 14.24
CA LYS A 82 -16.46 -13.52 15.68
C LYS A 82 -15.36 -14.24 16.43
N ASP A 83 -14.82 -13.60 17.47
CA ASP A 83 -13.92 -14.27 18.41
C ASP A 83 -14.70 -15.12 19.43
N SER A 84 -13.98 -15.76 20.37
CA SER A 84 -14.58 -16.59 21.42
C SER A 84 -15.47 -15.82 22.39
N ALA A 85 -15.31 -14.51 22.49
CA ALA A 85 -16.15 -13.63 23.30
C ALA A 85 -17.33 -13.04 22.50
N GLY A 86 -17.45 -13.36 21.21
CA GLY A 86 -18.50 -12.88 20.33
C GLY A 86 -18.23 -11.50 19.71
N ASN A 87 -17.04 -10.92 19.91
CA ASN A 87 -16.67 -9.64 19.31
C ASN A 87 -16.47 -9.81 17.81
N ILE A 88 -16.88 -8.81 17.03
CA ILE A 88 -16.66 -8.81 15.58
C ILE A 88 -15.16 -8.74 15.31
N VAL A 89 -14.66 -9.66 14.48
CA VAL A 89 -13.27 -9.69 14.04
C VAL A 89 -13.19 -9.72 12.53
N PHE A 90 -12.25 -8.95 12.00
CA PHE A 90 -11.94 -8.93 10.59
C PHE A 90 -11.05 -10.12 10.23
N THR A 91 -11.48 -10.94 9.27
CA THR A 91 -10.82 -12.21 8.94
C THR A 91 -9.97 -12.12 7.68
N HIS A 92 -9.12 -13.14 7.44
CA HIS A 92 -8.40 -13.27 6.16
C HIS A 92 -9.35 -13.42 4.97
N ALA A 93 -10.51 -14.06 5.16
CA ALA A 93 -11.53 -14.17 4.12
C ALA A 93 -12.14 -12.81 3.79
N ASP A 94 -12.41 -12.00 4.81
CA ASP A 94 -12.90 -10.62 4.62
C ASP A 94 -11.87 -9.78 3.88
N LEU A 95 -10.60 -9.84 4.29
CA LEU A 95 -9.49 -9.16 3.62
C LEU A 95 -9.40 -9.55 2.14
N SER A 96 -9.47 -10.85 1.84
CA SER A 96 -9.36 -11.36 0.48
C SER A 96 -10.52 -10.88 -0.39
N ARG A 97 -11.75 -10.95 0.15
CA ARG A 97 -12.97 -10.49 -0.54
C ARG A 97 -12.93 -8.99 -0.79
N VAL A 98 -12.61 -8.18 0.21
CA VAL A 98 -12.51 -6.72 0.06
C VAL A 98 -11.41 -6.38 -0.95
N SER A 99 -10.27 -7.06 -0.90
CA SER A 99 -9.17 -6.84 -1.84
C SER A 99 -9.58 -7.13 -3.29
N GLY A 100 -10.29 -8.23 -3.53
CA GLY A 100 -10.86 -8.54 -4.84
C GLY A 100 -11.87 -7.50 -5.31
N LYS A 101 -12.79 -7.10 -4.42
CA LYS A 101 -13.80 -6.07 -4.69
C LYS A 101 -13.15 -4.74 -5.08
N ARG A 102 -12.20 -4.24 -4.29
CA ARG A 102 -11.53 -2.96 -4.53
C ARG A 102 -10.83 -2.90 -5.88
N ARG A 103 -10.13 -3.98 -6.29
CA ARG A 103 -9.51 -4.07 -7.62
C ARG A 103 -10.54 -4.07 -8.74
N ALA A 104 -11.64 -4.80 -8.58
CA ALA A 104 -12.70 -4.85 -9.58
C ALA A 104 -13.41 -3.49 -9.76
N GLU A 105 -13.70 -2.81 -8.66
CA GLU A 105 -14.33 -1.48 -8.68
C GLU A 105 -13.41 -0.40 -9.25
N ALA A 106 -12.12 -0.41 -8.86
CA ALA A 106 -11.13 0.50 -9.40
C ALA A 106 -10.98 0.32 -10.92
N HIS A 107 -10.85 -0.93 -11.39
CA HIS A 107 -10.79 -1.27 -12.81
C HIS A 107 -12.06 -0.88 -13.58
N ALA A 108 -13.24 -1.04 -12.98
CA ALA A 108 -14.52 -0.70 -13.62
C ALA A 108 -14.85 0.79 -13.59
N ASN A 109 -14.11 1.61 -12.83
CA ASN A 109 -14.39 3.02 -12.69
C ASN A 109 -13.97 3.78 -13.95
N THR A 110 -14.95 4.27 -14.71
CA THR A 110 -14.70 5.04 -15.94
C THR A 110 -13.97 6.37 -15.71
N ASN A 111 -13.95 6.87 -14.48
CA ASN A 111 -13.16 8.04 -14.09
C ASN A 111 -11.70 7.69 -13.75
N ASN A 112 -11.32 6.41 -13.73
CA ASN A 112 -9.94 5.93 -13.62
C ASN A 112 -9.51 5.14 -14.89
N PRO A 113 -9.38 5.81 -16.06
CA PRO A 113 -8.97 5.13 -17.29
C PRO A 113 -7.51 4.64 -17.27
N GLU A 114 -6.72 5.10 -16.29
CA GLU A 114 -5.31 4.75 -16.13
C GLU A 114 -5.09 3.65 -15.08
N PHE A 115 -6.18 3.00 -14.63
CA PHE A 115 -6.13 1.97 -13.61
C PHE A 115 -5.01 0.96 -13.89
N THR A 116 -4.15 0.74 -12.89
CA THR A 116 -3.06 -0.21 -13.00
C THR A 116 -2.77 -0.92 -11.68
N LEU A 117 -2.36 -2.18 -11.80
CA LEU A 117 -1.78 -2.96 -10.69
C LEU A 117 -0.27 -3.14 -10.86
N THR A 118 0.31 -2.53 -11.89
CA THR A 118 1.73 -2.60 -12.22
C THR A 118 2.45 -1.37 -11.73
N ARG A 119 3.70 -1.56 -11.30
CA ARG A 119 4.57 -0.48 -10.87
C ARG A 119 5.30 0.11 -12.07
N THR A 120 5.44 1.43 -12.11
CA THR A 120 6.23 2.11 -13.15
C THR A 120 7.74 1.98 -12.87
N ALA A 121 8.15 1.74 -11.63
CA ALA A 121 9.55 1.82 -11.19
C ALA A 121 10.39 0.53 -11.32
N LEU A 122 9.90 -0.56 -11.93
CA LEU A 122 10.65 -1.84 -12.03
C LEU A 122 11.35 -2.10 -13.36
N SER A 123 11.29 -1.19 -14.34
CA SER A 123 12.04 -1.32 -15.60
C SER A 123 13.57 -1.41 -15.39
N GLY A 124 14.08 -1.01 -14.22
CA GLY A 124 15.51 -1.09 -13.87
C GLY A 124 15.96 -2.33 -13.07
N TRP A 125 15.06 -3.22 -12.62
CA TRP A 125 15.47 -4.38 -11.81
C TRP A 125 15.70 -5.65 -12.63
N VAL A 126 14.94 -5.86 -13.71
CA VAL A 126 15.12 -7.02 -14.62
C VAL A 126 16.46 -6.94 -15.41
N GLY A 127 17.12 -5.77 -15.44
CA GLY A 127 18.38 -5.55 -16.15
C GLY A 127 19.66 -5.55 -15.30
N ARG A 128 19.59 -5.72 -13.97
CA ARG A 128 20.79 -5.66 -13.09
C ARG A 128 21.19 -6.99 -12.45
N GLY A 129 20.61 -8.09 -12.91
CA GLY A 129 20.94 -9.45 -12.47
C GLY A 129 21.54 -10.34 -13.56
N ALA A 130 21.89 -9.79 -14.73
CA ALA A 130 22.43 -10.55 -15.86
C ALA A 130 23.94 -10.37 -16.09
N ASP A 131 24.63 -9.60 -15.25
CA ASP A 131 26.09 -9.40 -15.33
C ASP A 131 26.73 -9.45 -13.93
N VAL A 132 26.79 -10.66 -13.35
CA VAL A 132 27.86 -11.15 -12.47
C VAL A 132 27.95 -12.67 -12.58
#